data_AF-K7P547-F1
#
_entry.id   AF-K7P547-F1
#
_cell.length_a   1.000
_cell.length_b   1.000
_cell.length_c   1.000
_cell.angle_alpha   90.00
_cell.angle_beta   90.00
_cell.angle_gamma   90.00
#
_symmetry.space_group_name_H-M   'P 1'
#
loop_
_entity.id
_entity.type
_entity.pdbx_description
1 polymer ?
#
loop_
_entity_poly.entity_id
_entity_poly.type
_entity_poly.pdbx_seq_one_letter_code
_entity_poly.pdbx_strand_id
1 'polypeptide(L)'
;LSVKVRSFSTSAVRPISKLVKPPIQVYGLEGRYATALYSAATKEKKLEQVEKELNRVSTLFKDPKLSGIVTNPHIKRALKQKTVGDIMTKEKLSPLTVNFVNLLAENGRLSQASNV
;
A
#
# COMPACT_ATOMS: atom_id res chain seq x y z
N LEU A 1 -44.51 -24.61 11.55
CA LEU A 1 -43.86 -23.52 10.79
C LEU A 1 -42.35 -23.72 10.85
N SER A 2 -41.70 -24.03 9.72
CA SER A 2 -40.25 -24.27 9.66
C SER A 2 -39.53 -22.95 9.32
N VAL A 3 -38.72 -22.45 10.25
CA VAL A 3 -37.97 -21.19 10.08
C VAL A 3 -36.74 -21.48 9.21
N LYS A 4 -36.80 -21.05 7.95
CA LYS A 4 -35.67 -21.10 7.02
C LYS A 4 -34.62 -20.06 7.43
N VAL A 5 -33.62 -20.50 8.18
CA VAL A 5 -32.44 -19.70 8.55
C VAL A 5 -31.71 -19.31 7.27
N ARG A 6 -31.57 -17.99 7.04
CA ARG A 6 -30.82 -17.45 5.90
C ARG A 6 -29.34 -17.78 6.09
N SER A 7 -28.86 -18.79 5.38
CA SER A 7 -27.42 -19.06 5.24
C SER A 7 -26.79 -17.92 4.44
N PHE A 8 -25.88 -17.16 5.06
CA PHE A 8 -25.04 -16.22 4.34
C PHE A 8 -24.00 -17.01 3.56
N SER A 9 -24.19 -17.16 2.26
CA SER A 9 -23.19 -17.72 1.34
C SER A 9 -21.89 -16.92 1.41
N THR A 10 -20.86 -17.48 2.04
CA THR A 10 -19.47 -16.98 1.97
C THR A 10 -18.77 -17.43 0.68
N SER A 11 -19.50 -17.66 -0.40
CA SER A 11 -18.98 -18.21 -1.66
C SER A 11 -18.17 -17.22 -2.51
N ALA A 12 -17.90 -16.01 -2.00
CA ALA A 12 -17.06 -15.02 -2.66
C ALA A 12 -15.76 -14.72 -1.88
N VAL A 13 -15.21 -15.68 -1.15
CA VAL A 13 -13.78 -15.64 -0.79
C VAL A 13 -13.01 -15.83 -2.09
N ARG A 14 -12.72 -14.72 -2.78
CA ARG A 14 -11.79 -14.70 -3.92
C ARG A 14 -10.53 -15.44 -3.47
N PRO A 15 -9.99 -16.39 -4.27
CA PRO A 15 -8.74 -17.04 -3.91
C PRO A 15 -7.68 -15.97 -3.83
N ILE A 16 -7.32 -15.63 -2.59
CA ILE A 16 -6.19 -14.77 -2.26
C ILE A 16 -4.98 -15.45 -2.90
N SER A 17 -4.49 -14.88 -3.98
CA SER A 17 -3.51 -15.46 -4.89
C SER A 17 -2.25 -15.88 -4.15
N LYS A 18 -2.14 -17.17 -3.76
CA LYS A 18 -1.01 -17.80 -3.03
C LYS A 18 -0.12 -16.74 -2.36
N LEU A 19 -0.63 -16.09 -1.30
CA LEU A 19 0.15 -15.10 -0.57
C LEU A 19 1.32 -15.82 0.09
N VAL A 20 2.53 -15.31 -0.12
CA VAL A 20 3.70 -15.75 0.64
C VAL A 20 3.50 -15.25 2.05
N LYS A 21 3.43 -16.18 3.02
CA LYS A 21 3.25 -15.83 4.42
C LYS A 21 4.53 -15.18 4.94
N PRO A 22 4.48 -13.96 5.49
CA PRO A 22 5.63 -13.35 6.13
C PRO A 22 5.99 -14.13 7.41
N PRO A 23 7.28 -14.14 7.80
CA PRO A 23 7.74 -14.86 8.99
C PRO A 23 7.13 -14.28 10.28
N ILE A 24 6.80 -12.99 10.30
CA ILE A 24 6.12 -12.31 11.40
C ILE A 24 4.75 -11.86 10.91
N GLN A 25 3.69 -12.28 11.60
CA GLN A 25 2.33 -11.84 11.29
C GLN A 25 2.08 -10.48 11.95
N VAL A 26 1.99 -9.45 11.12
CA VAL A 26 1.63 -8.10 11.56
C VAL A 26 0.14 -7.90 11.35
N TYR A 27 -0.57 -7.49 12.41
CA TYR A 27 -2.01 -7.27 12.39
C TYR A 27 -2.34 -5.79 12.18
N GLY A 28 -3.60 -5.50 11.87
CA GLY A 28 -4.08 -4.14 11.58
C GLY A 28 -4.04 -3.77 10.10
N LEU A 29 -4.34 -2.50 9.80
CA LEU A 29 -4.41 -2.00 8.43
C LEU A 29 -3.02 -1.96 7.78
N GLU A 30 -2.04 -1.46 8.52
CA GLU A 30 -0.64 -1.35 8.13
C GLU A 30 -0.04 -2.76 7.92
N GLY A 31 -0.28 -3.68 8.85
CA GLY A 31 0.16 -5.07 8.73
C GLY A 31 -0.36 -5.79 7.48
N ARG A 32 -1.59 -5.49 7.03
CA ARG A 32 -2.14 -6.03 5.77
C ARG A 32 -1.40 -5.50 4.55
N TYR A 33 -1.05 -4.21 4.54
CA TYR A 33 -0.26 -3.61 3.47
C TYR A 33 1.18 -4.14 3.46
N ALA A 34 1.83 -4.22 4.61
CA ALA A 34 3.16 -4.79 4.76
C ALA A 34 3.21 -6.25 4.31
N THR A 35 2.22 -7.07 4.71
CA THR A 35 2.10 -8.48 4.28
C THR A 35 1.89 -8.60 2.77
N ALA A 36 1.05 -7.75 2.18
CA ALA A 36 0.79 -7.75 0.74
C ALA A 36 2.04 -7.34 -0.06
N LEU A 37 2.74 -6.29 0.39
CA LEU A 37 3.98 -5.81 -0.22
C LEU A 37 5.09 -6.86 -0.10
N TYR A 38 5.27 -7.46 1.08
CA TYR A 38 6.22 -8.56 1.29
C TYR A 38 5.92 -9.75 0.36
N SER A 39 4.65 -10.14 0.25
CA SER A 39 4.28 -11.22 -0.66
C SER A 39 4.53 -10.88 -2.12
N ALA A 40 4.33 -9.63 -2.55
CA ALA A 40 4.61 -9.21 -3.92
C ALA A 40 6.13 -9.17 -4.19
N ALA A 41 6.90 -8.58 -3.28
CA ALA A 41 8.35 -8.48 -3.38
C ALA A 41 9.04 -9.85 -3.36
N THR A 42 8.53 -10.80 -2.58
CA THR A 42 9.07 -12.17 -2.53
C THR A 42 8.79 -12.92 -3.85
N LYS A 43 7.62 -12.72 -4.46
CA LYS A 43 7.29 -13.32 -5.77
C LYS A 43 8.18 -12.78 -6.89
N GLU A 44 8.51 -11.50 -6.84
CA GLU A 44 9.42 -10.87 -7.80
C GLU A 44 10.91 -11.02 -7.44
N LYS A 45 11.24 -11.60 -6.29
CA LYS A 45 12.61 -11.70 -5.73
C LYS A 45 13.33 -10.35 -5.60
N LYS A 46 12.59 -9.26 -5.37
CA LYS A 46 13.12 -7.88 -5.27
C LYS A 46 13.12 -7.33 -3.84
N LEU A 47 13.27 -8.21 -2.84
CA LEU A 47 13.14 -7.83 -1.43
C LEU A 47 14.11 -6.71 -1.02
N GLU A 48 15.41 -6.87 -1.30
CA GLU A 48 16.43 -5.86 -0.96
C GLU A 48 16.21 -4.52 -1.66
N GLN A 49 15.71 -4.55 -2.90
CA GLN A 49 15.43 -3.34 -3.65
C GLN A 49 14.28 -2.57 -3.00
N VAL A 50 13.18 -3.27 -2.67
CA VAL A 50 12.00 -2.66 -2.06
C VAL A 50 12.33 -2.10 -0.68
N GLU A 51 13.16 -2.77 0.11
CA GLU A 51 13.61 -2.27 1.42
C GLU A 51 14.38 -0.95 1.30
N LYS A 52 15.35 -0.86 0.37
CA LYS A 52 16.11 0.38 0.12
C LYS A 52 15.21 1.50 -0.37
N GLU A 53 14.24 1.18 -1.22
CA GLU A 53 13.29 2.15 -1.76
C GLU A 53 12.32 2.64 -0.67
N LEU A 54 11.82 1.78 0.22
CA LEU A 54 10.97 2.19 1.35
C LEU A 54 11.69 3.17 2.28
N ASN A 55 12.98 2.96 2.55
CA ASN A 55 13.77 3.90 3.34
C ASN A 55 13.86 5.29 2.68
N ARG A 56 14.08 5.34 1.35
CA ARG A 56 14.06 6.61 0.60
C ARG A 56 12.69 7.27 0.63
N VAL A 57 11.64 6.49 0.43
CA VAL A 57 10.26 6.97 0.48
C VAL A 57 9.94 7.55 1.86
N SER A 58 10.37 6.91 2.94
CA SER A 58 10.24 7.44 4.31
C SER A 58 10.95 8.79 4.48
N THR A 59 12.14 8.97 3.90
CA THR A 59 12.83 10.26 3.93
C THR A 59 12.09 11.34 3.14
N LEU A 60 11.55 11.02 1.97
CA LEU A 60 10.78 11.96 1.16
C LEU A 60 9.47 12.37 1.84
N PHE A 61 8.79 11.44 2.52
CA PHE A 61 7.57 11.77 3.27
C PHE A 61 7.83 12.63 4.51
N LYS A 62 9.06 12.65 5.05
CA LYS A 62 9.45 13.58 6.11
C LYS A 62 9.64 15.01 5.61
N ASP A 63 9.79 15.21 4.30
CA ASP A 63 9.92 16.56 3.75
C ASP A 63 8.62 17.36 3.94
N PRO A 64 8.69 18.58 4.52
CA PRO A 64 7.51 19.36 4.90
C PRO A 64 6.66 19.78 3.68
N LYS A 65 7.27 19.84 2.50
CA LYS A 65 6.57 20.15 1.24
C LYS A 65 5.65 19.01 0.81
N LEU A 66 6.10 17.76 0.94
CA LEU A 66 5.31 16.59 0.58
C LEU A 66 4.30 16.25 1.67
N SER A 67 4.67 16.37 2.95
CA SER A 67 3.73 16.16 4.06
C SER A 67 2.57 17.16 4.03
N GLY A 68 2.83 18.42 3.66
CA GLY A 68 1.79 19.46 3.51
C GLY A 68 0.84 19.19 2.34
N ILE A 69 1.34 18.69 1.21
CA ILE A 69 0.50 18.30 0.06
C ILE A 69 -0.34 17.05 0.39
N VAL A 70 0.26 16.11 1.11
CA VAL A 70 -0.37 14.85 1.51
C VAL A 70 -1.50 15.07 2.51
N THR A 71 -1.27 15.89 3.54
CA THR A 71 -2.25 16.16 4.60
C THR A 71 -3.33 17.16 4.23
N ASN A 72 -3.09 18.05 3.24
CA ASN A 72 -4.06 19.07 2.87
C ASN A 72 -5.32 18.50 2.18
N PRO A 73 -6.52 18.58 2.79
CA PRO A 73 -7.74 18.00 2.23
C PRO A 73 -8.31 18.77 1.02
N HIS A 74 -7.84 19.99 0.74
CA HIS A 74 -8.31 20.81 -0.38
C HIS A 74 -7.77 20.34 -1.75
N ILE A 75 -6.69 19.56 -1.75
CA ILE A 75 -6.11 19.04 -2.99
C ILE A 75 -6.88 17.78 -3.41
N LYS A 76 -7.44 17.80 -4.62
CA LYS A 76 -8.16 16.65 -5.19
C LYS A 76 -7.28 15.40 -5.17
N ARG A 77 -7.84 14.26 -4.75
CA ARG A 77 -7.13 12.96 -4.66
C ARG A 77 -6.41 12.58 -5.96
N ALA A 78 -7.05 12.82 -7.11
CA ALA A 78 -6.45 12.56 -8.42
C ALA A 78 -5.20 13.41 -8.69
N LEU A 79 -5.15 14.65 -8.21
CA LEU A 79 -3.96 15.50 -8.36
C LEU A 79 -2.84 15.05 -7.41
N LYS A 80 -3.20 14.59 -6.20
CA LYS A 80 -2.24 13.98 -5.26
C LYS A 80 -1.60 12.72 -5.83
N GLN A 81 -2.40 11.84 -6.44
CA GLN A 81 -1.86 10.66 -7.13
C GLN A 81 -0.88 11.01 -8.23
N LYS A 82 -1.25 11.96 -9.11
CA LYS A 82 -0.37 12.36 -10.21
C LYS A 82 0.93 12.93 -9.69
N THR A 83 0.86 13.88 -8.75
CA THR A 83 2.06 14.49 -8.16
C THR A 83 2.96 13.48 -7.45
N VAL A 84 2.38 12.57 -6.67
CA VAL A 84 3.14 11.50 -6.01
C VAL A 84 3.73 10.54 -7.06
N GLY A 85 2.95 10.10 -8.05
CA GLY A 85 3.44 9.25 -9.15
C GLY A 85 4.59 9.92 -9.93
N ASP A 86 4.50 11.21 -10.20
CA ASP A 86 5.53 12.00 -10.88
C ASP A 86 6.81 12.11 -10.04
N ILE A 87 6.71 12.17 -8.70
CA ILE A 87 7.86 12.15 -7.80
C ILE A 87 8.52 10.77 -7.81
N MET A 88 7.72 9.69 -7.73
CA MET A 88 8.23 8.32 -7.71
C MET A 88 8.88 7.90 -9.02
N THR A 89 8.36 8.41 -10.15
CA THR A 89 8.98 8.20 -11.48
C THR A 89 10.27 8.99 -11.64
N LYS A 90 10.35 10.22 -11.10
CA LYS A 90 11.60 11.00 -11.04
C LYS A 90 12.68 10.34 -10.20
N GLU A 91 12.30 9.72 -9.08
CA GLU A 91 13.18 8.93 -8.21
C GLU A 91 13.60 7.57 -8.82
N LYS A 92 13.04 7.19 -9.99
CA LYS A 92 13.30 5.92 -10.69
C LYS A 92 13.12 4.69 -9.80
N LEU A 93 12.07 4.68 -8.98
CA LEU A 93 11.77 3.55 -8.09
C LEU A 93 11.21 2.35 -8.87
N SER A 94 11.31 1.17 -8.26
CA SER A 94 10.75 -0.08 -8.80
C SER A 94 9.27 0.08 -9.14
N PRO A 95 8.79 -0.57 -10.22
CA PRO A 95 7.35 -0.59 -10.54
C PRO A 95 6.50 -1.10 -9.36
N LEU A 96 7.06 -1.96 -8.51
CA LEU A 96 6.37 -2.49 -7.34
C LEU A 96 6.12 -1.39 -6.28
N THR A 97 7.11 -0.54 -6.05
CA THR A 97 7.04 0.58 -5.10
C THR A 97 6.15 1.72 -5.63
N VAL A 98 6.24 2.01 -6.94
CA VAL A 98 5.36 2.98 -7.61
C VAL A 98 3.89 2.56 -7.47
N ASN A 99 3.59 1.28 -7.74
CA ASN A 99 2.23 0.74 -7.59
C ASN A 99 1.74 0.79 -6.14
N PHE A 100 2.61 0.47 -5.18
CA PHE A 100 2.26 0.53 -3.76
C PHE A 100 1.90 1.96 -3.32
N VAL A 101 2.70 2.94 -3.72
CA VAL A 101 2.44 4.34 -3.34
C VAL A 101 1.24 4.92 -4.08
N ASN A 102 0.99 4.49 -5.33
CA ASN A 102 -0.25 4.82 -6.02
C ASN A 102 -1.48 4.26 -5.28
N LEU A 103 -1.41 3.02 -4.76
CA LEU A 103 -2.47 2.44 -3.93
C LEU A 103 -2.68 3.23 -2.62
N LEU A 104 -1.59 3.69 -1.99
CA LEU A 104 -1.70 4.55 -0.80
C LEU A 104 -2.34 5.91 -1.14
N ALA A 105 -2.00 6.48 -2.30
CA ALA A 105 -2.57 7.72 -2.81
C ALA A 105 -4.06 7.58 -3.18
N GLU A 106 -4.46 6.48 -3.81
CA GLU A 106 -5.86 6.10 -4.07
C GLU A 106 -6.70 6.09 -2.81
N ASN A 107 -6.18 5.41 -1.79
CA ASN A 107 -6.91 5.24 -0.54
C ASN A 107 -6.84 6.47 0.37
N GLY A 108 -6.12 7.53 -0.03
CA GLY A 108 -5.88 8.72 0.80
C GLY A 108 -5.06 8.42 2.06
N ARG A 109 -4.31 7.31 2.05
CA ARG A 109 -3.54 6.78 3.19
C ARG A 109 -2.07 7.18 3.16
N LEU A 110 -1.73 8.19 2.38
CA LEU A 110 -0.37 8.73 2.28
C LEU A 110 0.18 9.22 3.62
N SER A 111 -0.68 9.59 4.59
CA SER A 111 -0.25 9.89 5.96
C SER A 111 0.17 8.66 6.76
N GLN A 112 -0.39 7.48 6.44
CA GLN A 112 -0.09 6.21 7.10
C GLN A 112 1.12 5.51 6.48
N ALA A 113 1.67 6.04 5.40
CA ALA A 113 2.86 5.51 4.71
C ALA A 113 4.12 5.46 5.60
N SER A 114 4.13 6.21 6.70
CA SER A 114 5.22 6.22 7.69
C SER A 114 5.15 5.07 8.71
N ASN A 115 3.97 4.45 8.86
CA ASN A 115 3.74 3.36 9.81
C ASN A 115 3.77 1.96 9.16
N VAL A 116 3.80 1.90 7.82
CA VAL A 116 3.96 0.64 7.05
C VAL A 116 5.41 0.31 6.77
#